data_AF-A0A7G3AED3-F1
#
_entry.id   AF-A0A7G3AED3-F1
#
_cell.length_a   1.000
_cell.length_b   1.000
_cell.length_c   1.000
_cell.angle_alpha   90.00
_cell.angle_beta   90.00
_cell.angle_gamma   90.00
#
_symmetry.space_group_name_H-M   'P 1'
#
loop_
_entity.id
_entity.type
_entity.pdbx_description
1 polymer ?
#
loop_
_entity_poly.entity_id
_entity_poly.type
_entity_poly.pdbx_seq_one_letter_code
_entity_poly.pdbx_strand_id
1 'polypeptide(L)'
;MFAGILVIVLTIICLIMFFVLHDVEGYEMLAIQEVTVCEILMYCVTTMAVLAAMYKMRDLRYQQKIKDNHHASTVSLDCTLLVLAQSGVYVYAMFSIMGCYFAMASDIPGSEEGFVAEILSLLQTSMQTLFVLNASWRRCRGAQQNRTKPGREIVTFLLVANMSMWFINTLIKGHAGFRPTHLHFFGVWAWTVITHVSMPLAIFYRFHSTICLFEIWKSAYKVKSDH
;
A
#
# COMPACT_ATOMS: atom_id res chain seq x y z
N MET A 1 8.54 -8.77 -13.59
CA MET A 1 8.07 -7.95 -14.73
C MET A 1 6.66 -8.38 -15.16
N PHE A 2 6.45 -9.60 -15.69
CA PHE A 2 5.13 -10.08 -16.12
C PHE A 2 4.02 -9.97 -15.06
N ALA A 3 4.29 -10.40 -13.82
CA ALA A 3 3.31 -10.28 -12.73
C ALA A 3 2.91 -8.82 -12.42
N GLY A 4 3.83 -7.86 -12.59
CA GLY A 4 3.53 -6.44 -12.40
C GLY A 4 2.64 -5.90 -13.52
N ILE A 5 2.92 -6.28 -14.77
CA ILE A 5 2.07 -5.91 -15.92
C ILE A 5 0.66 -6.47 -15.73
N LEU A 6 0.54 -7.74 -15.32
CA LEU A 6 -0.74 -8.36 -15.02
C LEU A 6 -1.52 -7.56 -13.96
N VAL A 7 -0.85 -7.15 -12.87
CA VAL A 7 -1.47 -6.32 -11.84
C VAL A 7 -1.97 -4.98 -12.38
N ILE A 8 -1.19 -4.29 -13.22
CA ILE A 8 -1.64 -3.04 -13.86
C ILE A 8 -2.88 -3.28 -14.72
N VAL A 9 -2.86 -4.31 -15.56
CA VAL A 9 -3.99 -4.63 -16.45
C VAL A 9 -5.25 -4.94 -15.64
N LEU A 10 -5.14 -5.79 -14.62
CA LEU A 10 -6.25 -6.11 -13.72
C LEU A 10 -6.77 -4.87 -12.97
N THR A 11 -5.86 -3.98 -12.57
CA THR A 11 -6.24 -2.73 -11.90
C THR A 11 -7.00 -1.80 -12.86
N ILE A 12 -6.55 -1.67 -14.11
CA ILE A 12 -7.27 -0.87 -15.11
C ILE A 12 -8.65 -1.45 -15.38
N ILE A 13 -8.77 -2.77 -15.51
CA ILE A 13 -10.07 -3.45 -15.68
C ILE A 13 -10.97 -3.17 -14.48
N CYS A 14 -10.47 -3.31 -13.25
CA CYS A 14 -11.21 -3.00 -12.02
C CYS A 14 -11.69 -1.54 -11.99
N LEU A 15 -10.82 -0.58 -12.31
CA LEU A 15 -11.19 0.84 -12.36
C LEU A 15 -12.31 1.10 -13.37
N ILE A 16 -12.18 0.57 -14.59
CA ILE A 16 -13.20 0.74 -15.64
C ILE A 16 -14.52 0.09 -15.21
N MET A 17 -14.47 -1.14 -14.70
CA MET A 17 -15.65 -1.86 -14.22
C MET A 17 -16.35 -1.09 -13.11
N PHE A 18 -15.61 -0.58 -12.12
CA PHE A 18 -16.19 0.23 -11.06
C PHE A 18 -16.93 1.45 -11.62
N PHE A 19 -16.28 2.28 -12.44
CA PHE A 19 -16.92 3.49 -12.97
C PHE A 19 -18.12 3.19 -13.87
N VAL A 20 -18.06 2.12 -14.67
CA VAL A 20 -19.17 1.74 -15.55
C VAL A 20 -20.34 1.18 -14.75
N LEU A 21 -20.10 0.31 -13.76
CA LEU A 21 -21.18 -0.32 -12.99
C LEU A 21 -21.79 0.62 -11.94
N HIS A 22 -21.00 1.57 -11.41
CA HIS A 22 -21.50 2.52 -10.42
C HIS A 22 -22.55 3.48 -11.00
N ASP A 23 -22.45 3.79 -12.29
CA ASP A 23 -23.42 4.66 -12.98
C ASP A 23 -24.71 3.92 -13.41
N VAL A 24 -24.79 2.59 -13.23
CA VAL A 24 -25.99 1.80 -13.58
C VAL A 24 -26.81 1.52 -12.32
N GLU A 25 -28.07 1.96 -12.34
CA GLU A 25 -29.03 1.73 -11.24
C GLU A 25 -29.11 0.23 -10.87
N GLY A 26 -28.95 -0.06 -9.58
CA GLY A 26 -29.00 -1.43 -9.03
C GLY A 26 -27.68 -2.21 -9.06
N TYR A 27 -26.61 -1.70 -9.70
CA TYR A 27 -25.30 -2.37 -9.76
C TYR A 27 -24.23 -1.76 -8.83
N GLU A 28 -24.56 -0.69 -8.10
CA GLU A 28 -23.63 0.01 -7.19
C GLU A 28 -22.96 -0.93 -6.18
N MET A 29 -23.72 -1.84 -5.58
CA MET A 29 -23.20 -2.79 -4.60
C MET A 29 -22.20 -3.77 -5.24
N LEU A 30 -22.50 -4.25 -6.44
CA LEU A 30 -21.62 -5.15 -7.19
C LEU A 30 -20.32 -4.44 -7.56
N ALA A 31 -20.38 -3.15 -7.91
CA ALA A 31 -19.18 -2.34 -8.18
C ALA A 31 -18.28 -2.24 -6.93
N ILE A 32 -18.87 -1.99 -5.75
CA ILE A 32 -18.12 -1.91 -4.48
C ILE A 32 -17.51 -3.26 -4.09
N GLN A 33 -18.25 -4.36 -4.26
CA GLN A 33 -17.75 -5.71 -3.97
C GLN A 33 -16.58 -6.10 -4.88
N GLU A 34 -16.68 -5.82 -6.19
CA GLU A 34 -15.61 -6.10 -7.16
C GLU A 34 -14.29 -5.45 -6.74
N VAL A 35 -14.33 -4.16 -6.39
CA VAL A 35 -13.15 -3.43 -5.90
C VAL A 35 -12.64 -4.03 -4.59
N THR A 36 -13.53 -4.35 -3.66
CA THR A 36 -13.16 -4.90 -2.34
C THR A 36 -12.44 -6.25 -2.49
N VAL A 37 -12.93 -7.12 -3.37
CA VAL A 37 -12.28 -8.40 -3.69
C VAL A 37 -10.91 -8.17 -4.34
N CYS A 38 -10.81 -7.23 -5.28
CA CYS A 38 -9.55 -6.87 -5.92
C CYS A 38 -8.51 -6.38 -4.89
N GLU A 39 -8.94 -5.55 -3.92
CA GLU A 39 -8.08 -5.08 -2.83
C GLU A 39 -7.61 -6.22 -1.93
N ILE A 40 -8.50 -7.12 -1.50
CA ILE A 40 -8.14 -8.28 -0.68
C ILE A 40 -7.05 -9.12 -1.38
N LEU A 41 -7.25 -9.42 -2.67
CA LEU A 41 -6.26 -10.18 -3.46
C LEU A 41 -4.93 -9.43 -3.55
N MET A 42 -4.97 -8.13 -3.81
CA MET A 42 -3.79 -7.28 -3.87
C MET A 42 -3.05 -7.24 -2.53
N TYR A 43 -3.74 -7.11 -1.40
CA TYR A 43 -3.12 -7.10 -0.07
C TYR A 43 -2.49 -8.44 0.27
N CYS A 44 -3.14 -9.56 -0.06
CA CYS A 44 -2.58 -10.90 0.14
C CYS A 44 -1.29 -11.10 -0.68
N VAL A 45 -1.34 -10.83 -1.99
CA VAL A 45 -0.19 -11.02 -2.88
C VAL A 45 0.97 -10.10 -2.51
N THR A 46 0.69 -8.84 -2.19
CA THR A 46 1.74 -7.88 -1.81
C THR A 46 2.32 -8.17 -0.43
N THR A 47 1.53 -8.67 0.53
CA THR A 47 2.05 -9.14 1.82
C THR A 47 3.03 -10.29 1.63
N MET A 48 2.67 -11.31 0.83
CA MET A 48 3.58 -12.41 0.50
C MET A 48 4.85 -11.92 -0.18
N ALA A 49 4.74 -10.99 -1.14
CA ALA A 49 5.87 -10.40 -1.82
C ALA A 49 6.78 -9.60 -0.87
N VAL A 50 6.22 -8.84 0.08
CA VAL A 50 6.98 -8.12 1.12
C VAL A 50 7.77 -9.11 1.98
N LEU A 51 7.14 -10.18 2.47
CA LEU A 51 7.81 -11.20 3.28
C LEU A 51 8.92 -11.91 2.48
N ALA A 52 8.67 -12.24 1.22
CA ALA A 52 9.67 -12.81 0.33
C ALA A 52 10.85 -11.85 0.07
N ALA A 53 10.57 -10.55 -0.11
CA ALA A 53 11.60 -9.52 -0.26
C ALA A 53 12.44 -9.36 1.01
N MET A 54 11.80 -9.29 2.19
CA MET A 54 12.48 -9.27 3.49
C MET A 54 13.43 -10.46 3.62
N TYR A 55 12.97 -11.67 3.28
CA TYR A 55 13.78 -12.88 3.34
C TYR A 55 14.96 -12.82 2.36
N LYS A 56 14.72 -12.50 1.08
CA LYS A 56 15.76 -12.47 0.04
C LYS A 56 16.80 -11.36 0.25
N MET A 57 16.41 -10.24 0.84
CA MET A 57 17.29 -9.09 1.08
C MET A 57 17.95 -9.10 2.47
N ARG A 58 17.69 -10.11 3.32
CA ARG A 58 18.21 -10.18 4.70
C ARG A 58 19.74 -10.22 4.79
N ASP A 59 20.40 -10.80 3.79
CA ASP A 59 21.86 -10.98 3.76
C ASP A 59 22.62 -9.77 3.18
N LEU A 60 21.89 -8.72 2.77
CA LEU A 60 22.51 -7.45 2.41
C LEU A 60 23.09 -6.78 3.66
N ARG A 61 24.23 -6.10 3.50
CA ARG A 61 24.89 -5.40 4.61
C ARG A 61 24.07 -4.20 5.03
N TYR A 62 23.81 -4.13 6.32
CA TYR A 62 23.34 -2.92 6.95
C TYR A 62 24.45 -1.87 6.89
N GLN A 63 24.22 -0.80 6.13
CA GLN A 63 25.09 0.37 6.14
C GLN A 63 24.60 1.30 7.24
N GLN A 64 25.16 1.10 8.42
CA GLN A 64 24.96 2.01 9.54
C GLN A 64 25.65 3.34 9.20
N LYS A 65 24.86 4.43 9.10
CA LYS A 65 25.16 5.87 9.31
C LYS A 65 26.58 6.43 9.00
N ILE A 66 27.40 5.76 8.19
CA ILE A 66 28.83 6.07 8.05
C ILE A 66 29.07 6.67 6.65
N LYS A 67 29.40 7.97 6.68
CA LYS A 67 30.13 8.82 5.71
C LYS A 67 29.40 9.73 4.71
N ASP A 68 28.12 9.56 4.37
CA ASP A 68 27.43 10.51 3.47
C ASP A 68 26.26 11.22 4.19
N ASN A 69 26.54 12.33 4.88
CA ASN A 69 25.56 13.07 5.69
C ASN A 69 24.26 13.41 4.93
N HIS A 70 24.35 13.70 3.63
CA HIS A 70 23.19 14.07 2.81
C HIS A 70 22.30 12.86 2.44
N HIS A 71 22.88 11.68 2.17
CA HIS A 71 22.07 10.48 1.84
C HIS A 71 21.42 9.89 3.10
N ALA A 72 22.11 9.96 4.24
CA ALA A 72 21.55 9.51 5.51
C ALA A 72 20.40 10.41 6.00
N SER A 73 20.48 11.73 5.76
CA SER A 73 19.42 12.67 6.12
C SER A 73 18.18 12.49 5.25
N THR A 74 18.32 12.30 3.94
CA THR A 74 17.18 12.06 3.04
C THR A 74 16.47 10.75 3.37
N VAL A 75 17.21 9.65 3.57
CA VAL A 75 16.61 8.37 3.98
C VAL A 75 15.87 8.49 5.32
N SER A 76 16.45 9.22 6.29
CA SER A 76 15.79 9.45 7.57
C SER A 76 14.50 10.26 7.42
N LEU A 77 14.50 11.30 6.58
CA LEU A 77 13.32 12.11 6.30
C LEU A 77 12.23 11.27 5.63
N ASP A 78 12.60 10.48 4.61
CA ASP A 78 11.68 9.59 3.91
C ASP A 78 11.02 8.59 4.85
N CYS A 79 11.81 8.01 5.76
CA CYS A 79 11.30 7.09 6.78
C CYS A 79 10.32 7.78 7.73
N THR A 80 10.63 9.00 8.18
CA THR A 80 9.74 9.78 9.06
C THR A 80 8.42 10.12 8.36
N LEU A 81 8.48 10.59 7.10
CA LEU A 81 7.30 10.88 6.30
C LEU A 81 6.44 9.65 6.07
N LEU A 82 7.06 8.49 5.83
CA LEU A 82 6.36 7.22 5.66
C LEU A 82 5.59 6.83 6.94
N VAL A 83 6.23 6.92 8.11
CA VAL A 83 5.60 6.61 9.40
C VAL A 83 4.50 7.61 9.74
N LEU A 84 4.70 8.89 9.43
CA LEU A 84 3.67 9.91 9.59
C LEU A 84 2.45 9.60 8.72
N ALA A 85 2.64 9.27 7.45
CA ALA A 85 1.58 8.89 6.53
C ALA A 85 0.83 7.63 6.99
N GLN A 86 1.57 6.64 7.53
CA GLN A 86 1.02 5.40 8.07
C GLN A 86 0.04 5.64 9.22
N SER A 87 0.23 6.70 10.02
CA SER A 87 -0.72 7.05 11.08
C SER A 87 -2.13 7.33 10.53
N GLY A 88 -2.24 7.99 9.36
CA GLY A 88 -3.52 8.24 8.72
C GLY A 88 -4.17 6.96 8.17
N VAL A 89 -3.37 6.02 7.68
CA VAL A 89 -3.86 4.68 7.30
C VAL A 89 -4.48 3.97 8.49
N TYR A 90 -3.83 4.03 9.66
CA TYR A 90 -4.35 3.40 10.88
C TYR A 90 -5.62 4.07 11.39
N VAL A 91 -5.67 5.40 11.41
CA VAL A 91 -6.88 6.12 11.80
C VAL A 91 -8.04 5.75 10.88
N TYR A 92 -7.83 5.79 9.56
CA TYR A 92 -8.86 5.39 8.59
C TYR A 92 -9.34 3.96 8.84
N ALA A 93 -8.42 3.00 8.90
CA ALA A 93 -8.75 1.59 9.05
C ALA A 93 -9.44 1.30 10.40
N MET A 94 -9.04 1.93 11.50
CA MET A 94 -9.69 1.76 12.80
C MET A 94 -11.17 2.14 12.76
N PHE A 95 -11.49 3.32 12.22
CA PHE A 95 -12.88 3.75 12.08
C PHE A 95 -13.63 2.94 11.02
N SER A 96 -12.94 2.52 9.96
CA SER A 96 -13.52 1.70 8.90
C SER A 96 -13.92 0.30 9.41
N ILE A 97 -13.05 -0.34 10.19
CA ILE A 97 -13.29 -1.63 10.86
C ILE A 97 -14.49 -1.54 11.80
N MET A 98 -14.55 -0.48 12.61
CA MET A 98 -15.68 -0.23 13.50
C MET A 98 -16.99 -0.07 12.72
N GLY A 99 -16.97 0.69 11.61
CA GLY A 99 -18.12 0.83 10.70
C GLY A 99 -18.56 -0.51 10.11
N CYS A 100 -17.62 -1.32 9.62
CA CYS A 100 -17.92 -2.66 9.10
C CYS A 100 -18.49 -3.60 10.18
N TYR A 101 -17.95 -3.58 11.40
CA TYR A 101 -18.43 -4.43 12.50
C TYR A 101 -19.91 -4.17 12.84
N PHE A 102 -20.31 -2.90 12.91
CA PHE A 102 -21.73 -2.55 13.14
C PHE A 102 -22.61 -2.84 11.92
N ALA A 103 -22.09 -2.68 10.70
CA ALA A 103 -22.79 -3.05 9.49
C ALA A 103 -23.04 -4.57 9.39
N MET A 104 -22.08 -5.40 9.82
CA MET A 104 -22.24 -6.85 9.95
C MET A 104 -23.33 -7.21 10.97
N ALA A 105 -23.36 -6.52 12.11
CA ALA A 105 -24.41 -6.71 13.12
C ALA A 105 -25.82 -6.33 12.61
N SER A 106 -25.90 -5.53 11.54
CA SER A 106 -27.14 -5.11 10.89
C SER A 106 -27.43 -5.88 9.59
N ASP A 107 -26.69 -6.97 9.33
CA ASP A 107 -26.82 -7.86 8.15
C ASP A 107 -26.74 -7.12 6.79
N ILE A 108 -25.91 -6.07 6.74
CA ILE A 108 -25.70 -5.31 5.50
C ILE A 108 -24.76 -6.12 4.58
N PRO A 109 -25.16 -6.42 3.33
CA PRO A 109 -24.34 -7.16 2.38
C PRO A 109 -22.96 -6.50 2.17
N GLY A 110 -21.92 -7.30 1.92
CA GLY A 110 -20.54 -6.84 1.64
C GLY A 110 -19.77 -6.26 2.83
N SER A 111 -20.39 -6.15 4.01
CA SER A 111 -19.74 -5.65 5.23
C SER A 111 -18.63 -6.58 5.74
N GLU A 112 -18.79 -7.90 5.58
CA GLU A 112 -17.79 -8.90 5.96
C GLU A 112 -16.50 -8.78 5.12
N GLU A 113 -16.65 -8.67 3.80
CA GLU A 113 -15.54 -8.47 2.86
C GLU A 113 -14.81 -7.17 3.16
N GLY A 114 -15.56 -6.09 3.41
CA GLY A 114 -15.01 -4.80 3.82
C GLY A 114 -14.22 -4.87 5.13
N PHE A 115 -14.70 -5.64 6.12
CA PHE A 115 -14.00 -5.86 7.39
C PHE A 115 -12.66 -6.58 7.17
N VAL A 116 -12.68 -7.66 6.39
CA VAL A 116 -11.47 -8.42 6.04
C VAL A 116 -10.48 -7.56 5.26
N ALA A 117 -10.94 -6.76 4.30
CA ALA A 117 -10.11 -5.87 3.51
C ALA A 117 -9.35 -4.86 4.38
N GLU A 118 -10.01 -4.27 5.39
CA GLU A 118 -9.37 -3.29 6.28
C GLU A 118 -8.32 -3.94 7.20
N ILE A 119 -8.58 -5.15 7.73
CA ILE A 119 -7.59 -5.89 8.51
C ILE A 119 -6.38 -6.25 7.66
N LEU A 120 -6.60 -6.74 6.44
CA LEU A 120 -5.52 -7.06 5.51
C LEU A 120 -4.73 -5.81 5.11
N SER A 121 -5.40 -4.66 4.92
CA SER A 121 -4.76 -3.37 4.66
C SER A 121 -3.83 -2.96 5.80
N LEU A 122 -4.28 -3.08 7.06
CA LEU A 122 -3.44 -2.82 8.24
C LEU A 122 -2.20 -3.71 8.28
N LEU A 123 -2.38 -5.02 8.10
CA LEU A 123 -1.28 -5.98 8.10
C LEU A 123 -0.29 -5.70 6.97
N GLN A 124 -0.81 -5.51 5.75
CA GLN A 124 0.00 -5.29 4.55
C GLN A 124 0.84 -4.01 4.67
N THR A 125 0.21 -2.89 5.04
CA THR A 125 0.91 -1.59 5.18
C THR A 125 1.88 -1.59 6.35
N SER A 126 1.58 -2.28 7.45
CA SER A 126 2.52 -2.48 8.57
C SER A 126 3.77 -3.23 8.11
N MET A 127 3.60 -4.38 7.45
CA MET A 127 4.69 -5.20 6.95
C MET A 127 5.51 -4.46 5.90
N GLN A 128 4.86 -3.73 4.99
CA GLN A 128 5.53 -2.94 3.98
C GLN A 128 6.37 -1.81 4.60
N THR A 129 5.82 -1.12 5.61
CA THR A 129 6.55 -0.07 6.34
C THR A 129 7.80 -0.65 7.00
N LEU A 130 7.68 -1.78 7.70
CA LEU A 130 8.82 -2.47 8.31
C LEU A 130 9.87 -2.87 7.26
N PHE A 131 9.44 -3.37 6.10
CA PHE A 131 10.34 -3.72 5.01
C PHE A 131 11.09 -2.49 4.49
N VAL A 132 10.38 -1.40 4.20
CA VAL A 132 10.98 -0.16 3.70
C VAL A 132 11.97 0.41 4.71
N LEU A 133 11.58 0.53 5.98
CA LEU A 133 12.46 1.02 7.04
C LEU A 133 13.75 0.18 7.14
N ASN A 134 13.65 -1.15 7.07
CA ASN A 134 14.82 -2.04 7.13
C ASN A 134 15.65 -2.02 5.85
N ALA A 135 15.01 -2.04 4.67
CA ALA A 135 15.68 -2.17 3.38
C ALA A 135 16.35 -0.86 2.93
N SER A 136 15.83 0.31 3.33
CA SER A 136 16.42 1.61 3.01
C SER A 136 17.87 1.75 3.48
N TRP A 137 18.26 1.05 4.54
CA TRP A 137 19.62 1.04 5.10
C TRP A 137 20.48 -0.15 4.62
N ARG A 138 19.99 -0.97 3.70
CA ARG A 138 20.71 -2.16 3.21
C ARG A 138 21.36 -1.94 1.85
N ARG A 139 22.58 -2.45 1.69
CA ARG A 139 23.34 -2.44 0.42
C ARG A 139 24.05 -3.76 0.16
N CYS A 140 24.41 -3.99 -1.10
CA CYS A 140 25.20 -5.15 -1.51
C CYS A 140 26.56 -5.19 -0.79
N ARG A 141 26.95 -6.38 -0.29
CA ARG A 141 28.23 -6.64 0.38
C ARG A 141 29.42 -6.71 -0.56
N GLY A 142 29.20 -7.09 -1.83
CA GLY A 142 30.26 -7.31 -2.79
C GLY A 142 29.76 -7.64 -4.19
N ALA A 143 30.69 -7.94 -5.09
CA ALA A 143 30.45 -8.13 -6.52
C ALA A 143 29.42 -9.24 -6.82
N GLN A 144 29.40 -10.33 -6.03
CA GLN A 144 28.44 -11.42 -6.23
C GLN A 144 27.00 -10.97 -6.03
N GLN A 145 26.70 -10.23 -4.95
CA GLN A 145 25.35 -9.69 -4.71
C GLN A 145 24.99 -8.57 -5.69
N ASN A 146 25.98 -7.79 -6.18
CA ASN A 146 25.75 -6.82 -7.24
C ASN A 146 25.36 -7.51 -8.57
N ARG A 147 25.92 -8.70 -8.84
CA ARG A 147 25.56 -9.49 -10.03
C ARG A 147 24.20 -10.19 -9.89
N THR A 148 23.95 -10.85 -8.76
CA THR A 148 22.72 -11.64 -8.55
C THR A 148 21.50 -10.82 -8.15
N LYS A 149 21.69 -9.61 -7.60
CA LYS A 149 20.63 -8.65 -7.24
C LYS A 149 19.45 -9.27 -6.48
N PRO A 150 19.69 -9.95 -5.34
CA PRO A 150 18.68 -10.73 -4.64
C PRO A 150 17.39 -9.94 -4.32
N GLY A 151 16.24 -10.46 -4.75
CA GLY A 151 14.94 -9.81 -4.48
C GLY A 151 14.66 -8.54 -5.29
N ARG A 152 15.54 -8.12 -6.21
CA ARG A 152 15.31 -6.93 -7.04
C ARG A 152 14.02 -7.02 -7.87
N GLU A 153 13.73 -8.20 -8.42
CA GLU A 153 12.50 -8.44 -9.19
C GLU A 153 11.25 -8.36 -8.32
N ILE A 154 11.34 -8.77 -7.05
CA ILE A 154 10.25 -8.68 -6.07
C ILE A 154 10.00 -7.21 -5.72
N VAL A 155 11.05 -6.42 -5.50
CA VAL A 155 10.91 -4.97 -5.30
C VAL A 155 10.32 -4.29 -6.53
N THR A 156 10.69 -4.71 -7.75
CA THR A 156 10.06 -4.22 -8.99
C THR A 156 8.57 -4.57 -9.05
N PHE A 157 8.18 -5.77 -8.63
CA PHE A 157 6.76 -6.13 -8.52
C PHE A 157 6.03 -5.26 -7.48
N LEU A 158 6.61 -5.10 -6.29
CA LEU A 158 6.04 -4.29 -5.20
C LEU A 158 5.85 -2.82 -5.59
N LEU A 159 6.77 -2.26 -6.39
CA LEU A 159 6.65 -0.92 -6.96
C LEU A 159 5.39 -0.77 -7.81
N VAL A 160 5.20 -1.69 -8.76
CA VAL A 160 4.06 -1.69 -9.67
C VAL A 160 2.75 -1.92 -8.93
N ALA A 161 2.75 -2.88 -7.99
CA ALA A 161 1.56 -3.17 -7.19
C ALA A 161 1.18 -2.02 -6.25
N ASN A 162 2.14 -1.31 -5.66
CA ASN A 162 1.86 -0.12 -4.86
C ASN A 162 1.32 1.04 -5.67
N MET A 163 1.89 1.27 -6.86
CA MET A 163 1.35 2.28 -7.77
C MET A 163 -0.10 1.95 -8.17
N SER A 164 -0.41 0.67 -8.36
CA SER A 164 -1.77 0.21 -8.68
C SER A 164 -2.74 0.42 -7.51
N MET A 165 -2.35 0.07 -6.28
CA MET A 165 -3.14 0.35 -5.08
C MET A 165 -3.30 1.87 -4.82
N TRP A 166 -2.29 2.67 -5.17
CA TRP A 166 -2.40 4.13 -5.12
C TRP A 166 -3.49 4.63 -6.07
N PHE A 167 -3.52 4.16 -7.33
CA PHE A 167 -4.59 4.51 -8.27
C PHE A 167 -5.99 4.14 -7.75
N ILE A 168 -6.17 2.93 -7.21
CA ILE A 168 -7.45 2.51 -6.61
C ILE A 168 -7.84 3.45 -5.46
N ASN A 169 -6.93 3.72 -4.53
CA ASN A 169 -7.21 4.61 -3.40
C ASN A 169 -7.54 6.05 -3.85
N THR A 170 -6.86 6.57 -4.86
CA THR A 170 -7.08 7.94 -5.33
C THR A 170 -8.37 8.07 -6.15
N LEU A 171 -8.66 7.12 -7.04
CA LEU A 171 -9.77 7.22 -7.98
C LEU A 171 -11.09 6.71 -7.41
N ILE A 172 -11.05 5.65 -6.59
CA ILE A 172 -12.25 5.01 -6.05
C ILE A 172 -12.52 5.46 -4.61
N LYS A 173 -11.55 5.31 -3.70
CA LYS A 173 -11.78 5.68 -2.29
C LYS A 173 -11.92 7.19 -2.07
N GLY A 174 -11.39 8.01 -2.98
CA GLY A 174 -11.66 9.45 -3.00
C GLY A 174 -13.10 9.81 -3.38
N HIS A 175 -13.89 8.86 -3.89
CA HIS A 175 -15.28 9.05 -4.23
C HIS A 175 -16.17 8.97 -2.99
N ALA A 176 -16.97 10.01 -2.75
CA ALA A 176 -17.83 10.12 -1.56
C ALA A 176 -18.85 8.98 -1.41
N GLY A 177 -19.14 8.25 -2.50
CA GLY A 177 -20.09 7.13 -2.55
C GLY A 177 -19.51 5.74 -2.24
N PHE A 178 -18.21 5.59 -1.91
CA PHE A 178 -17.63 4.25 -1.72
C PHE A 178 -18.14 3.52 -0.46
N ARG A 179 -18.66 4.24 0.55
CA ARG A 179 -19.19 3.64 1.79
C ARG A 179 -20.38 4.42 2.38
N PRO A 180 -21.57 4.39 1.73
CA PRO A 180 -22.77 5.07 2.22
C PRO A 180 -23.22 4.53 3.60
N THR A 181 -22.90 3.28 3.91
CA THR A 181 -23.28 2.57 5.13
C THR A 181 -22.60 3.12 6.39
N HIS A 182 -21.39 3.68 6.28
CA HIS A 182 -20.68 4.27 7.43
C HIS A 182 -21.29 5.62 7.85
N LEU A 183 -21.87 6.37 6.90
CA LEU A 183 -22.55 7.64 7.18
C LEU A 183 -23.77 7.46 8.09
N HIS A 184 -24.47 6.33 7.96
CA HIS A 184 -25.66 6.03 8.78
C HIS A 184 -25.31 5.80 10.26
N PHE A 185 -24.10 5.27 10.54
CA PHE A 185 -23.67 4.95 11.90
C PHE A 185 -22.94 6.12 12.58
N PHE A 186 -21.89 6.67 11.95
CA PHE A 186 -21.11 7.74 12.55
C PHE A 186 -21.79 9.11 12.46
N GLY A 187 -22.82 9.21 11.62
CA GLY A 187 -23.37 10.48 11.19
C GLY A 187 -22.49 11.11 10.11
N VAL A 188 -23.13 11.87 9.22
CA VAL A 188 -22.49 12.42 8.03
C VAL A 188 -21.27 13.25 8.37
N TRP A 189 -21.36 14.11 9.39
CA TRP A 189 -20.28 15.02 9.76
C TRP A 189 -19.04 14.33 10.32
N ALA A 190 -19.21 13.36 11.24
CA ALA A 190 -18.06 12.69 11.85
C ALA A 190 -17.31 11.82 10.85
N TRP A 191 -18.03 11.05 10.02
CA TRP A 191 -17.40 10.25 8.97
C TRP A 191 -16.69 11.12 7.94
N THR A 192 -17.35 12.20 7.49
CA THR A 192 -16.77 13.17 6.55
C THR A 192 -15.46 13.74 7.07
N VAL A 193 -15.40 14.16 8.34
CA VAL A 193 -14.14 14.66 8.95
C VAL A 193 -13.07 13.57 8.98
N ILE A 194 -13.41 12.35 9.43
CA ILE A 194 -12.47 11.22 9.49
C ILE A 194 -11.89 10.92 8.10
N THR A 195 -12.74 10.82 7.08
CA THR A 195 -12.31 10.50 5.71
C THR A 195 -11.48 11.63 5.11
N HIS A 196 -11.88 12.90 5.28
CA HIS A 196 -11.14 14.04 4.73
C HIS A 196 -9.78 14.25 5.38
N VAL A 197 -9.57 13.82 6.63
CA VAL A 197 -8.26 13.88 7.28
C VAL A 197 -7.42 12.65 6.92
N SER A 198 -8.03 11.46 6.97
CA SER A 198 -7.29 10.19 6.95
C SER A 198 -7.03 9.66 5.53
N MET A 199 -7.95 9.86 4.59
CA MET A 199 -7.78 9.37 3.21
C MET A 199 -6.62 10.07 2.48
N PRO A 200 -6.43 11.41 2.56
CA PRO A 200 -5.27 12.05 1.94
C PRO A 200 -3.94 11.51 2.47
N LEU A 201 -3.86 11.24 3.77
CA LEU A 201 -2.69 10.60 4.39
C LEU A 201 -2.50 9.17 3.91
N ALA A 202 -3.58 8.39 3.74
CA ALA A 202 -3.51 7.04 3.21
C ALA A 202 -3.10 7.00 1.72
N ILE A 203 -3.56 7.96 0.92
CA ILE A 203 -3.13 8.15 -0.47
C ILE A 203 -1.65 8.54 -0.49
N PHE A 204 -1.26 9.51 0.35
CA PHE A 204 0.12 9.95 0.47
C PHE A 204 1.04 8.80 0.91
N TYR A 205 0.61 7.93 1.82
CA TYR A 205 1.36 6.74 2.22
C TYR A 205 1.67 5.84 1.01
N ARG A 206 0.67 5.51 0.18
CA ARG A 206 0.87 4.64 -0.99
C ARG A 206 1.82 5.25 -2.02
N PHE A 207 1.68 6.56 -2.26
CA PHE A 207 2.57 7.30 -3.15
C PHE A 207 4.02 7.31 -2.61
N HIS A 208 4.20 7.73 -1.36
CA HIS A 208 5.52 7.87 -0.74
C HIS A 208 6.20 6.52 -0.56
N SER A 209 5.46 5.47 -0.20
CA SER A 209 6.01 4.10 -0.12
C SER A 209 6.51 3.61 -1.47
N THR A 210 5.87 4.00 -2.59
CA THR A 210 6.37 3.73 -3.95
C THR A 210 7.70 4.44 -4.20
N ILE A 211 7.84 5.69 -3.78
CA ILE A 211 9.11 6.44 -3.88
C ILE A 211 10.20 5.75 -3.05
N CYS A 212 9.93 5.37 -1.80
CA CYS A 212 10.90 4.69 -0.96
C CYS A 212 11.33 3.34 -1.56
N LEU A 213 10.39 2.56 -2.11
CA LEU A 213 10.69 1.31 -2.82
C LEU A 213 11.56 1.55 -4.06
N PHE A 214 11.36 2.67 -4.76
CA PHE A 214 12.13 3.03 -5.94
C PHE A 214 13.57 3.37 -5.55
N GLU A 215 13.75 4.14 -4.47
CA GLU A 215 15.07 4.43 -3.92
C GLU A 215 15.77 3.15 -3.43
N ILE A 216 15.06 2.22 -2.78
CA ILE A 216 15.61 0.89 -2.42
C ILE A 216 16.07 0.15 -3.68
N TRP A 217 15.22 0.06 -4.71
CA TRP A 217 15.52 -0.64 -5.96
C TRP A 217 16.77 -0.07 -6.67
N LYS A 218 16.90 1.26 -6.68
CA LYS A 218 18.00 2.00 -7.29
C LYS A 218 19.31 1.87 -6.49
N SER A 219 19.22 1.97 -5.16
CA SER A 219 20.39 2.12 -4.30
C SER A 219 20.93 0.81 -3.74
N ALA A 220 20.11 -0.23 -3.55
CA ALA A 220 20.51 -1.49 -2.91
C ALA A 220 21.71 -2.19 -3.58
N TYR A 221 21.91 -1.98 -4.89
CA TYR A 221 22.94 -2.65 -5.69
C TYR A 221 23.95 -1.69 -6.34
N LYS A 222 23.95 -0.41 -5.98
CA LYS A 222 24.97 0.51 -6.50
C LYS A 222 26.28 0.26 -5.77
N VAL A 223 27.31 -0.16 -6.51
CA VAL A 223 28.68 -0.29 -6.00
C VAL A 223 29.26 1.12 -5.85
N LYS A 224 29.79 1.48 -4.67
CA LYS A 224 30.66 2.66 -4.56
C LYS A 224 31.89 2.37 -5.42
N SER A 225 32.14 3.18 -6.44
CA SER A 225 33.47 3.22 -7.05
C SER A 225 34.39 3.78 -5.98
N ASP A 226 35.24 2.94 -5.42
CA ASP A 226 36.37 3.43 -4.62
C ASP A 226 37.26 4.23 -5.57
N HIS A 227 37.21 5.56 -5.44
CA HIS A 227 38.26 6.46 -5.89
C HIS A 227 39.08 6.85 -4.66
#